data_AF-A0A1S2HWG6-F1
#
_entry.id   AF-A0A1S2HWG6-F1
#
_cell.length_a   1.000
_cell.length_b   1.000
_cell.length_c   1.000
_cell.angle_alpha   90.00
_cell.angle_beta   90.00
_cell.angle_gamma   90.00
#
_symmetry.space_group_name_H-M   'P 1'
#
loop_
_entity.id
_entity.type
_entity.pdbx_description
1 polymer ?
#
loop_
_entity_poly.entity_id
_entity_poly.type
_entity_poly.pdbx_seq_one_letter_code
_entity_poly.pdbx_strand_id
1 'polypeptide(L)'
;MSLPDGARSAARVLTTVATVLVTVGFVAVSVASWSLFVTVDDGGGANIGGGILALFGLVVGGLGLVLLVVSGVVAVTRRIRGRLST
;
A
#
# COMPACT_ATOMS: atom_id res chain seq x y z
N MET A 1 -29.27 7.75 9.08
CA MET A 1 -28.77 8.73 8.11
C MET A 1 -27.95 7.98 7.06
N SER A 2 -28.47 7.79 5.84
CA SER A 2 -27.74 7.09 4.78
C SER A 2 -26.54 7.95 4.34
N LEU A 3 -25.37 7.34 4.15
CA LEU A 3 -24.24 8.05 3.57
C LEU A 3 -24.62 8.44 2.13
N PRO A 4 -24.43 9.71 1.71
CA PRO A 4 -24.63 10.10 0.33
C PRO A 4 -23.81 9.16 -0.56
N ASP A 5 -24.38 8.68 -1.67
CA ASP A 5 -23.79 7.58 -2.46
C ASP A 5 -22.36 7.88 -2.94
N GLY A 6 -22.05 9.17 -3.13
CA GLY A 6 -20.70 9.65 -3.42
C GLY A 6 -19.66 9.30 -2.33
N ALA A 7 -20.01 9.36 -1.05
CA ALA A 7 -19.08 9.05 0.04
C ALA A 7 -18.76 7.55 0.14
N ARG A 8 -19.74 6.69 -0.17
CA ARG A 8 -19.54 5.23 -0.24
C ARG A 8 -18.69 4.85 -1.45
N SER A 9 -18.93 5.50 -2.59
CA SER A 9 -18.14 5.31 -3.80
C SER A 9 -16.67 5.73 -3.59
N ALA A 10 -16.43 6.91 -3.00
CA ALA A 10 -15.09 7.41 -2.72
C ALA A 10 -14.28 6.48 -1.79
N ALA A 11 -14.92 5.93 -0.75
CA ALA A 11 -14.25 4.99 0.16
C ALA A 11 -13.84 3.68 -0.54
N ARG A 12 -14.67 3.18 -1.46
CA ARG A 12 -14.32 2.00 -2.28
C ARG A 12 -13.15 2.31 -3.21
N VAL A 13 -13.20 3.43 -3.93
CA VAL A 13 -12.12 3.87 -4.83
C VAL A 13 -10.81 4.01 -4.05
N LEU A 14 -10.83 4.66 -2.89
CA LEU A 14 -9.65 4.83 -2.05
C LEU A 14 -9.06 3.49 -1.61
N THR A 15 -9.91 2.54 -1.18
CA THR A 15 -9.47 1.21 -0.76
C THR A 15 -8.88 0.43 -1.94
N THR A 16 -9.50 0.52 -3.12
CA THR A 16 -8.98 -0.11 -4.35
C THR A 16 -7.62 0.46 -4.72
N VAL A 17 -7.48 1.79 -4.77
CA VAL A 17 -6.21 2.47 -5.09
C VAL A 17 -5.14 2.08 -4.06
N ALA A 18 -5.46 2.11 -2.77
CA ALA A 18 -4.52 1.72 -1.73
C ALA A 18 -4.07 0.26 -1.86
N THR A 19 -4.99 -0.66 -2.16
CA THR A 19 -4.69 -2.08 -2.39
C THR A 19 -3.79 -2.27 -3.61
N VAL A 20 -4.04 -1.54 -4.70
CA VAL A 20 -3.19 -1.57 -5.89
C VAL A 20 -1.79 -1.07 -5.56
N LEU A 21 -1.65 0.05 -4.86
CA LEU A 21 -0.36 0.59 -4.46
C LEU A 21 0.42 -0.38 -3.56
N VAL A 22 -0.23 -1.02 -2.59
CA VAL A 22 0.40 -2.06 -1.76
C VAL A 22 0.87 -3.23 -2.62
N THR A 23 0.02 -3.70 -3.53
CA THR A 23 0.35 -4.83 -4.40
C THR A 23 1.54 -4.51 -5.30
N VAL A 24 1.53 -3.34 -5.95
CA VAL A 24 2.63 -2.86 -6.80
C VAL A 24 3.92 -2.73 -6.00
N GLY A 25 3.86 -2.11 -4.81
CA GLY A 25 5.01 -1.96 -3.94
C GLY A 25 5.58 -3.31 -3.49
N PHE A 26 4.71 -4.23 -3.08
CA PHE A 26 5.11 -5.58 -2.66
C PHE A 26 5.78 -6.37 -3.78
N VAL A 27 5.21 -6.33 -4.99
CA VAL A 27 5.80 -6.97 -6.17
C VAL A 27 7.15 -6.34 -6.51
N ALA A 28 7.25 -5.00 -6.52
CA ALA A 28 8.49 -4.30 -6.80
C ALA A 28 9.61 -4.66 -5.80
N VAL A 29 9.31 -4.65 -4.49
CA VAL A 29 10.27 -5.07 -3.46
C VAL A 29 10.67 -6.53 -3.63
N SER A 30 9.71 -7.42 -3.90
CA SER A 30 10.00 -8.85 -4.09
C SER A 30 10.93 -9.10 -5.29
N VAL A 31 10.66 -8.44 -6.42
CA VAL A 31 11.50 -8.52 -7.62
C VAL A 31 12.87 -7.91 -7.38
N ALA A 32 12.94 -6.77 -6.68
CA ALA A 32 14.20 -6.15 -6.30
C ALA A 32 15.04 -7.06 -5.40
N SER A 33 14.44 -7.63 -4.35
CA SER A 33 15.11 -8.57 -3.44
C SER A 33 15.61 -9.80 -4.16
N TRP A 34 14.79 -10.38 -5.05
CA TRP A 34 15.22 -11.49 -5.91
C TRP A 34 16.42 -11.09 -6.77
N SER A 35 16.33 -9.96 -7.46
CA SER A 35 17.37 -9.47 -8.36
C SER A 35 18.69 -9.21 -7.64
N LEU A 36 18.64 -8.56 -6.47
CA LEU A 36 19.81 -8.33 -5.63
C LEU A 36 20.43 -9.63 -5.13
N PHE A 37 19.60 -10.62 -4.79
CA PHE A 37 20.06 -11.91 -4.29
C PHE A 37 20.79 -12.71 -5.38
N VAL A 38 20.24 -12.79 -6.59
CA VAL A 38 20.85 -13.59 -7.67
C VAL A 38 22.11 -12.96 -8.27
N THR A 39 22.30 -11.65 -8.14
CA THR A 39 23.48 -10.93 -8.65
C THR A 39 24.57 -10.70 -7.60
N VAL A 40 24.45 -11.32 -6.41
CA VAL A 40 25.40 -11.08 -5.31
C VAL A 40 26.78 -11.66 -5.58
N ASP A 41 26.84 -12.78 -6.31
CA ASP A 41 28.08 -13.52 -6.60
C ASP A 41 28.77 -13.06 -7.88
N ASP A 42 28.15 -12.17 -8.66
CA ASP A 42 28.67 -11.64 -9.94
C ASP A 42 29.85 -10.63 -9.76
N GLY A 43 30.53 -10.66 -8.62
CA GLY A 43 31.74 -9.86 -8.39
C GLY A 43 31.49 -8.38 -8.03
N GLY A 44 30.31 -8.04 -7.53
CA GLY A 44 30.08 -6.73 -6.91
C GLY A 44 29.76 -5.59 -7.86
N GLY A 45 29.29 -5.89 -9.08
CA GLY A 45 28.55 -4.91 -9.87
C GLY A 45 27.29 -4.53 -9.10
N ALA A 46 27.32 -3.44 -8.34
CA ALA A 46 26.19 -2.97 -7.57
C ALA A 46 24.95 -2.95 -8.49
N ASN A 47 23.97 -3.78 -8.19
CA ASN A 47 22.74 -3.86 -8.97
C ASN A 47 21.87 -2.63 -8.60
N ILE A 48 22.28 -1.49 -9.15
CA ILE A 48 21.64 -0.17 -8.94
C ILE A 48 20.18 -0.23 -9.34
N GLY A 49 19.84 -0.98 -10.39
CA GLY A 49 18.47 -1.21 -10.82
C GLY A 49 17.62 -1.87 -9.73
N GLY A 50 18.13 -2.94 -9.10
CA GLY A 50 17.51 -3.59 -7.96
C GLY A 50 17.36 -2.66 -6.76
N GLY A 51 18.40 -1.87 -6.46
CA GLY A 51 18.35 -0.87 -5.38
C GLY A 51 17.28 0.21 -5.60
N ILE A 52 17.22 0.79 -6.80
CA ILE A 52 16.21 1.80 -7.16
C ILE A 52 14.80 1.20 -7.12
N LEU A 53 14.63 -0.02 -7.65
CA LEU A 53 13.35 -0.71 -7.65
C LEU A 53 12.88 -1.01 -6.21
N ALA A 54 13.79 -1.37 -5.31
CA ALA A 54 13.47 -1.56 -3.89
C ALA A 54 12.98 -0.26 -3.23
N LEU A 55 13.69 0.86 -3.45
CA LEU A 55 13.30 2.17 -2.93
C LEU A 55 11.92 2.61 -3.46
N PHE A 56 11.70 2.47 -4.76
CA PHE A 56 10.41 2.74 -5.39
C PHE A 56 9.30 1.87 -4.78
N GLY A 57 9.54 0.56 -4.67
CA GLY A 57 8.58 -0.38 -4.11
C GLY A 57 8.22 -0.07 -2.65
N LEU A 58 9.20 0.31 -1.83
CA LEU A 58 9.00 0.71 -0.45
C LEU A 58 8.16 2.00 -0.33
N VAL A 59 8.46 3.02 -1.14
CA VAL A 59 7.68 4.27 -1.12
C VAL A 59 6.24 4.03 -1.58
N VAL A 60 6.06 3.35 -2.71
CA VAL A 60 4.73 3.10 -3.29
C VAL A 60 3.90 2.18 -2.39
N GLY A 61 4.49 1.08 -1.92
CA GLY A 61 3.83 0.15 -1.00
C GLY A 61 3.53 0.79 0.34
N GLY A 62 4.46 1.60 0.87
CA GLY A 62 4.27 2.37 2.10
C GLY A 62 3.11 3.35 2.01
N LEU A 63 3.01 4.11 0.92
CA LEU A 63 1.86 4.98 0.68
C LEU A 63 0.54 4.21 0.63
N GLY A 64 0.51 3.07 -0.06
CA GLY A 64 -0.66 2.18 -0.09
C GLY A 64 -1.05 1.70 1.31
N LEU A 65 -0.09 1.29 2.12
CA LEU A 65 -0.32 0.84 3.50
C LEU A 65 -0.88 1.96 4.37
N VAL A 66 -0.31 3.16 4.28
CA VAL A 66 -0.81 4.34 5.02
C VAL A 66 -2.27 4.62 4.66
N LEU A 67 -2.62 4.61 3.37
CA LEU A 67 -4.00 4.85 2.93
C LEU A 67 -4.97 3.75 3.42
N LEU A 68 -4.55 2.49 3.40
CA LEU A 68 -5.34 1.37 3.93
C LEU A 68 -5.56 1.49 5.44
N VAL A 69 -4.52 1.82 6.21
CA VAL A 69 -4.60 2.01 7.65
C VAL A 69 -5.54 3.17 7.99
N VAL A 70 -5.36 4.34 7.35
CA VAL A 70 -6.23 5.50 7.57
C VAL A 70 -7.68 5.18 7.22
N SER A 71 -7.93 4.52 6.10
CA SER A 71 -9.28 4.10 5.69
C SER A 71 -9.92 3.15 6.71
N GLY A 72 -9.15 2.18 7.21
CA GLY A 72 -9.58 1.25 8.25
C GLY A 72 -9.91 1.96 9.56
N VAL A 73 -9.04 2.86 10.02
CA VAL A 73 -9.25 3.65 11.25
C VAL A 73 -10.51 4.49 11.16
N VAL A 74 -10.76 5.15 10.02
CA VAL A 74 -11.97 5.94 9.80
C VAL A 74 -13.22 5.06 9.82
N ALA A 75 -13.18 3.89 9.18
CA ALA A 75 -14.30 2.96 9.17
C ALA A 75 -14.63 2.42 10.58
N VAL A 76 -13.61 2.05 11.36
CA VAL A 76 -13.75 1.57 12.74
C VAL A 76 -14.30 2.66 13.64
N THR A 77 -13.73 3.86 13.57
CA THR A 77 -14.17 5.01 14.41
C THR A 77 -15.64 5.36 14.16
N ARG A 78 -16.07 5.37 12.90
CA ARG A 78 -17.49 5.60 12.54
C ARG A 78 -18.42 4.52 13.10
N ARG A 79 -17.99 3.26 13.04
CA ARG A 79 -18.76 2.12 13.57
C ARG A 79 -18.94 2.21 15.09
N ILE A 80 -17.89 2.61 15.82
CA ILE A 80 -17.93 2.77 17.27
C ILE A 80 -18.86 3.93 17.65
N ARG A 81 -18.71 5.09 16.99
CA ARG A 81 -19.54 6.27 17.30
C ARG A 81 -21.03 6.02 17.06
N GLY A 82 -21.38 5.29 16.00
CA GLY A 82 -22.77 4.93 15.72
C GLY A 82 -23.40 3.97 16.74
N ARG A 83 -22.61 3.21 17.50
CA ARG A 83 -23.09 2.33 18.58
C ARG A 83 -23.31 3.07 19.90
N LEU A 84 -22.62 4.18 20.12
CA LEU A 84 -22.73 4.99 21.34
C LEU A 84 -23.88 6.00 21.29
N SER A 85 -24.43 6.26 20.09
CA SER A 85 -25.55 7.18 19.87
C SER A 85 -26.92 6.49 19.87
N THR A 86 -26.97 5.18 20.11
CA THR A 86 -28.16 4.34 20.27
C THR A 86 -28.19 3.79 21.67
#